data_AF-A0A425VWS4-F1
#
_entry.id   AF-A0A425VWS4-F1
#
_cell.length_a   1.000
_cell.length_b   1.000
_cell.length_c   1.000
_cell.angle_alpha   90.00
_cell.angle_beta   90.00
_cell.angle_gamma   90.00
#
_symmetry.space_group_name_H-M   'P 1'
#
loop_
_entity.id
_entity.type
_entity.pdbx_description
1 polymer ?
#
loop_
_entity_poly.entity_id
_entity_poly.type
_entity_poly.pdbx_seq_one_letter_code
_entity_poly.pdbx_strand_id
1 'polypeptide(L)'
;MAAGDGIGNLTDYLLWRGDMSLRERPLTEADALVLATLSYVDLAGIVPSEAEGGSVTVAQALGNLLEQSGGDVAPYVRSLATIDAGYLRALADSRRFGELVVGSYVDVMDTERSVQFAALEVALPAGCLGGWQKCVRYVSYRGTDLTLAGWREDFMLSFEVTGAQLLARDYLERALTRA
;
A
#
# COMPACT_ATOMS: atom_id res chain seq x y z
N MET A 1 8.59 -24.70 25.74
CA MET A 1 7.16 -24.80 25.40
C MET A 1 6.50 -23.48 25.76
N ALA A 2 6.09 -22.72 24.76
CA ALA A 2 5.01 -21.75 24.84
C ALA A 2 4.36 -21.77 23.45
N ALA A 3 3.33 -22.61 23.32
CA ALA A 3 2.37 -22.52 22.23
C ALA A 3 1.26 -21.61 22.74
N GLY A 4 1.00 -20.49 22.07
CA GLY A 4 -0.13 -19.62 22.43
C GLY A 4 0.02 -18.13 22.14
N ASP A 5 0.47 -17.73 20.96
CA ASP A 5 0.05 -16.46 20.36
C ASP A 5 -0.37 -16.79 18.93
N GLY A 6 -1.68 -16.75 18.66
CA GLY A 6 -2.14 -16.78 17.28
C GLY A 6 -1.59 -15.53 16.56
N ILE A 7 -1.35 -15.63 15.26
CA ILE A 7 -1.12 -14.44 14.42
C ILE A 7 -2.35 -13.54 14.60
N GLY A 8 -2.23 -12.51 15.44
CA GLY A 8 -3.36 -11.70 15.89
C GLY A 8 -3.56 -10.47 15.04
N ASN A 9 -2.52 -10.02 14.35
CA ASN A 9 -2.53 -8.84 13.48
C ASN A 9 -1.48 -8.94 12.35
N LEU A 10 -1.42 -7.90 11.50
CA LEU A 10 -0.48 -7.84 10.37
C LEU A 10 0.99 -7.73 10.80
N THR A 11 1.30 -7.16 11.96
CA THR A 11 2.66 -7.10 12.49
C THR A 11 3.16 -8.50 12.87
N ASP A 12 2.34 -9.30 13.55
CA ASP A 12 2.67 -10.70 13.87
C ASP A 12 2.89 -11.52 12.60
N TYR A 13 2.07 -11.26 11.57
CA TYR A 13 2.23 -11.88 10.27
C TYR A 13 3.59 -11.53 9.63
N LEU A 14 4.00 -10.26 9.67
CA LEU A 14 5.29 -9.82 9.15
C LEU A 14 6.47 -10.44 9.92
N LEU A 15 6.38 -10.51 11.25
CA LEU A 15 7.42 -11.13 12.08
C LEU A 15 7.56 -12.62 11.83
N TRP A 16 6.45 -13.32 11.52
CA TRP A 16 6.46 -14.74 11.22
C TRP A 16 6.85 -15.05 9.78
N ARG A 17 6.24 -14.37 8.80
CA ARG A 17 6.29 -14.73 7.38
C ARG A 17 7.18 -13.82 6.54
N GLY A 18 7.65 -12.72 7.10
CA GLY A 18 8.53 -11.74 6.44
C GLY A 18 9.94 -12.27 6.15
N ASP A 19 10.32 -13.43 6.69
CA ASP A 19 11.61 -14.10 6.53
C ASP A 19 11.83 -14.73 5.13
N MET A 20 10.74 -14.97 4.38
CA MET A 20 10.77 -15.63 3.07
C MET A 20 10.33 -14.71 1.93
N SER A 21 11.08 -14.72 0.82
CA SER A 21 10.74 -13.97 -0.40
C SER A 21 9.50 -14.52 -1.13
N LEU A 22 8.91 -13.68 -2.00
CA LEU A 22 7.83 -14.08 -2.91
C LEU A 22 8.27 -15.09 -3.99
N ARG A 23 9.59 -15.31 -4.16
CA ARG A 23 10.12 -16.36 -5.05
C ARG A 23 10.12 -17.74 -4.38
N GLU A 24 10.29 -17.79 -3.06
CA GLU A 24 10.28 -19.04 -2.30
C GLU A 24 8.85 -19.50 -1.99
N ARG A 25 7.95 -18.56 -1.73
CA ARG A 25 6.53 -18.84 -1.47
C ARG A 25 5.64 -17.87 -2.23
N PRO A 26 4.68 -18.38 -3.03
CA PRO A 26 3.73 -17.54 -3.75
C PRO A 26 3.00 -16.54 -2.86
N LEU A 27 2.54 -15.45 -3.46
CA LEU A 27 1.70 -14.44 -2.86
C LEU A 27 0.41 -15.08 -2.32
N THR A 28 0.00 -14.65 -1.14
CA THR A 28 -1.22 -15.06 -0.45
C THR A 28 -2.16 -13.86 -0.25
N GLU A 29 -3.37 -14.10 0.22
CA GLU A 29 -4.32 -13.04 0.56
C GLU A 29 -3.79 -12.14 1.70
N ALA A 30 -3.09 -12.71 2.68
CA ALA A 30 -2.45 -11.94 3.74
C ALA A 30 -1.33 -11.03 3.20
N ASP A 31 -0.55 -11.51 2.22
CA ASP A 31 0.43 -10.67 1.52
C ASP A 31 -0.24 -9.53 0.76
N ALA A 32 -1.34 -9.81 0.06
CA ALA A 32 -2.10 -8.80 -0.66
C ALA A 32 -2.65 -7.73 0.30
N LEU A 33 -3.09 -8.11 1.50
CA LEU A 33 -3.52 -7.17 2.53
C LEU A 33 -2.36 -6.30 3.03
N VAL A 34 -1.17 -6.86 3.26
CA VAL A 34 0.04 -6.07 3.57
C VAL A 34 0.34 -5.05 2.47
N LEU A 35 0.33 -5.47 1.20
CA LEU A 35 0.57 -4.57 0.07
C LEU A 35 -0.51 -3.48 -0.07
N ALA A 36 -1.77 -3.81 0.25
CA ALA A 36 -2.87 -2.85 0.26
C ALA A 36 -2.60 -1.71 1.25
N THR A 37 -1.98 -1.99 2.41
CA THR A 37 -1.70 -0.95 3.42
C THR A 37 -0.76 0.15 2.94
N LEU A 38 0.10 -0.11 1.94
CA LEU A 38 1.08 0.88 1.47
C LEU A 38 0.42 2.16 0.94
N SER A 39 -0.72 2.05 0.26
CA SER A 39 -1.45 3.22 -0.26
C SER A 39 -2.09 4.06 0.85
N TYR A 40 -2.28 3.50 2.04
CA TYR A 40 -2.79 4.20 3.22
C TYR A 40 -1.71 5.03 3.93
N VAL A 41 -0.45 4.91 3.53
CA VAL A 41 0.66 5.70 4.04
C VAL A 41 0.89 6.89 3.09
N ASP A 42 1.03 8.09 3.67
CA ASP A 42 1.42 9.30 2.98
C ASP A 42 2.90 9.19 2.59
N LEU A 43 3.12 8.88 1.32
CA LEU A 43 4.44 8.67 0.71
C LEU A 43 4.79 9.80 -0.27
N ALA A 44 4.10 10.94 -0.18
CA ALA A 44 4.34 12.08 -1.03
C ALA A 44 5.77 12.61 -0.82
N GLY A 45 6.51 12.79 -1.93
CA GLY A 45 7.92 13.18 -1.89
C GLY A 45 8.90 12.08 -1.47
N ILE A 46 8.40 10.86 -1.17
CA ILE A 46 9.22 9.68 -0.83
C ILE A 46 9.18 8.65 -1.95
N VAL A 47 7.99 8.29 -2.42
CA VAL A 47 7.81 7.40 -3.57
C VAL A 47 7.60 8.25 -4.83
N PRO A 48 8.35 8.02 -5.92
CA PRO A 48 8.18 8.78 -7.15
C PRO A 48 6.76 8.71 -7.70
N SER A 49 6.24 9.87 -8.12
CA SER A 49 4.93 10.00 -8.74
C SER A 49 4.87 9.47 -10.17
N GLU A 50 3.66 9.32 -10.72
CA GLU A 50 3.47 8.99 -12.15
C GLU A 50 4.21 9.97 -13.09
N ALA A 51 4.30 11.25 -12.71
CA ALA A 51 4.89 12.31 -13.53
C ALA A 51 6.42 12.37 -13.43
N GLU A 52 6.98 12.11 -12.26
CA GLU A 52 8.43 12.08 -12.04
C GLU A 52 9.07 10.83 -12.67
N GLY A 53 8.36 9.70 -12.59
CA GLY A 53 8.89 8.41 -13.00
C GLY A 53 10.00 7.89 -12.08
N GLY A 54 10.43 6.65 -12.30
CA GLY A 54 11.37 5.96 -11.42
C GLY A 54 10.67 5.20 -10.30
N SER A 55 11.45 4.70 -9.36
CA SER A 55 10.96 3.85 -8.28
C SER A 55 11.97 3.74 -7.13
N VAL A 56 11.49 3.24 -5.98
CA VAL A 56 12.29 2.95 -4.79
C VAL A 56 11.87 1.60 -4.22
N THR A 57 12.68 1.01 -3.34
CA THR A 57 12.23 -0.19 -2.62
C THR A 57 11.28 0.17 -1.48
N VAL A 58 10.44 -0.78 -1.05
CA VAL A 58 9.60 -0.62 0.14
C VAL A 58 10.45 -0.27 1.37
N ALA A 59 11.59 -0.94 1.54
CA ALA A 59 12.52 -0.66 2.63
C ALA A 59 13.03 0.79 2.62
N GLN A 60 13.41 1.30 1.44
CA GLN A 60 13.85 2.69 1.28
C GLN A 60 12.72 3.68 1.57
N ALA A 61 11.53 3.46 1.01
CA ALA A 61 10.40 4.36 1.20
C ALA A 61 10.00 4.46 2.68
N LEU A 62 9.80 3.31 3.33
CA LEU A 62 9.37 3.28 4.73
C LEU A 62 10.48 3.71 5.69
N GLY A 63 11.75 3.41 5.37
CA GLY A 63 12.90 3.89 6.12
C GLY A 63 13.00 5.42 6.11
N ASN A 64 12.89 6.04 4.93
CA ASN A 64 12.88 7.49 4.77
C ASN A 64 11.72 8.13 5.54
N LEU A 65 10.52 7.53 5.49
CA LEU A 65 9.36 8.02 6.24
C LEU A 65 9.62 7.96 7.75
N LEU A 66 10.11 6.83 8.26
CA LEU A 66 10.40 6.64 9.68
C LEU A 66 11.46 7.63 10.19
N GLU A 67 12.47 7.93 9.38
CA GLU A 67 13.48 8.94 9.67
C GLU A 67 12.88 10.35 9.68
N GLN A 68 12.15 10.73 8.62
CA GLN A 68 11.49 12.03 8.50
C GLN A 68 10.48 12.28 9.63
N SER A 69 9.77 11.24 10.06
CA SER A 69 8.74 11.33 11.09
C SER A 69 9.31 11.34 12.51
N GLY A 70 10.61 11.12 12.70
CA GLY A 70 11.23 10.97 14.01
C GLY A 70 10.64 9.81 14.83
N GLY A 71 10.08 8.80 14.16
CA GLY A 71 9.41 7.66 14.78
C GLY A 71 7.91 7.82 15.07
N ASP A 72 7.33 9.02 14.95
CA ASP A 72 5.87 9.22 15.05
C ASP A 72 5.25 9.26 13.65
N VAL A 73 4.69 8.13 13.23
CA VAL A 73 4.13 7.96 11.87
C VAL A 73 2.64 8.24 11.79
N ALA A 74 1.96 8.47 12.91
CA ALA A 74 0.51 8.67 12.93
C ALA A 74 0.04 9.83 12.02
N PRO A 75 0.76 10.97 11.92
CA PRO A 75 0.40 12.05 10.99
C PRO A 75 0.48 11.68 9.50
N TYR A 76 1.13 10.57 9.16
CA TYR A 76 1.34 10.08 7.80
C TYR A 76 0.48 8.86 7.46
N VAL A 77 -0.39 8.42 8.37
CA VAL A 77 -1.29 7.30 8.14
C VAL A 77 -2.70 7.82 7.92
N ARG A 78 -3.34 7.33 6.86
CA ARG A 78 -4.71 7.68 6.45
C ARG A 78 -5.60 6.44 6.47
N SER A 79 -5.51 5.65 7.54
CA SER A 79 -6.18 4.36 7.68
C SER A 79 -6.95 4.23 8.97
N LEU A 80 -7.95 3.35 8.94
CA LEU A 80 -8.58 2.77 10.12
C LEU A 80 -7.78 1.60 10.71
N ALA A 81 -6.89 1.01 9.93
CA ALA A 81 -6.03 -0.07 10.40
C ALA A 81 -4.89 0.49 11.28
N THR A 82 -4.45 -0.32 12.25
CA THR A 82 -3.28 -0.01 13.08
C THR A 82 -2.00 -0.15 12.26
N ILE A 83 -1.64 0.91 11.54
CA ILE A 83 -0.35 1.08 10.87
C ILE A 83 0.48 1.99 11.77
N ASP A 84 1.38 1.40 12.56
CA ASP A 84 2.27 2.12 13.46
C ASP A 84 3.74 2.00 13.03
N ALA A 85 4.64 2.68 13.75
CA ALA A 85 6.06 2.67 13.43
C ALA A 85 6.70 1.27 13.58
N GLY A 86 6.13 0.40 14.43
CA GLY A 86 6.57 -0.98 14.59
C GLY A 86 6.23 -1.82 13.36
N TYR A 87 4.99 -1.70 12.87
CA TYR A 87 4.52 -2.32 11.65
C TYR A 87 5.34 -1.89 10.43
N LEU A 88 5.53 -0.57 10.24
CA LEU A 88 6.30 -0.05 9.10
C LEU A 88 7.75 -0.53 9.13
N ARG A 89 8.37 -0.60 10.31
CA ARG A 89 9.72 -1.15 10.46
C ARG A 89 9.78 -2.64 10.13
N ALA A 90 8.84 -3.43 10.66
CA ALA A 90 8.75 -4.86 10.35
C ALA A 90 8.54 -5.10 8.85
N LEU A 91 7.77 -4.25 8.18
CA LEU A 91 7.53 -4.33 6.74
C LEU A 91 8.79 -3.99 5.95
N ALA A 92 9.45 -2.88 6.30
CA ALA A 92 10.69 -2.42 5.67
C ALA A 92 11.83 -3.44 5.79
N ASP A 93 11.99 -4.05 6.97
CA ASP A 93 13.05 -5.00 7.28
C ASP A 93 12.77 -6.41 6.73
N SER A 94 11.54 -6.66 6.26
CA SER A 94 11.16 -7.99 5.77
C SER A 94 11.86 -8.34 4.45
N ARG A 95 12.40 -9.55 4.36
CA ARG A 95 12.89 -10.12 3.09
C ARG A 95 11.76 -10.36 2.10
N ARG A 96 10.54 -10.55 2.60
CA ARG A 96 9.35 -10.78 1.77
C ARG A 96 8.90 -9.57 0.97
N PHE A 97 8.97 -8.38 1.57
CA PHE A 97 8.39 -7.16 1.01
C PHE A 97 9.39 -6.01 0.85
N GLY A 98 10.41 -5.92 1.71
CA GLY A 98 11.34 -4.78 1.76
C GLY A 98 12.09 -4.54 0.44
N GLU A 99 12.41 -5.61 -0.30
CA GLU A 99 13.07 -5.53 -1.61
C GLU A 99 12.10 -5.30 -2.78
N LEU A 100 10.78 -5.34 -2.54
CA LEU A 100 9.81 -5.03 -3.59
C LEU A 100 9.93 -3.55 -3.97
N VAL A 101 9.68 -3.27 -5.24
CA VAL A 101 9.86 -1.94 -5.81
C VAL A 101 8.50 -1.26 -5.95
N VAL A 102 8.41 -0.02 -5.49
CA VAL A 102 7.22 0.82 -5.53
C VAL A 102 7.44 2.10 -6.33
N GLY A 103 6.39 2.59 -6.98
CA GLY A 103 6.41 3.80 -7.79
C GLY A 103 5.02 4.20 -8.26
N SER A 104 4.97 5.18 -9.17
CA SER A 104 3.73 5.72 -9.72
C SER A 104 2.78 6.28 -8.65
N TYR A 105 3.30 6.83 -7.55
CA TYR A 105 2.45 7.26 -6.44
C TYR A 105 1.55 8.44 -6.83
N VAL A 106 0.30 8.40 -6.39
CA VAL A 106 -0.68 9.48 -6.53
C VAL A 106 -1.43 9.59 -5.20
N ASP A 107 -1.58 10.82 -4.69
CA ASP A 107 -2.46 11.15 -3.58
C ASP A 107 -3.29 12.38 -3.96
N VAL A 108 -4.62 12.25 -3.90
CA VAL A 108 -5.61 13.27 -4.22
C VAL A 108 -6.56 13.40 -3.05
N MET A 109 -6.57 14.60 -2.46
CA MET A 109 -7.49 15.00 -1.39
C MET A 109 -8.18 16.29 -1.82
N ASP A 110 -9.46 16.21 -2.17
CA ASP A 110 -10.29 17.36 -2.56
C ASP A 110 -11.54 17.38 -1.69
N THR A 111 -11.57 18.30 -0.72
CA THR A 111 -12.70 18.45 0.21
C THR A 111 -13.96 18.98 -0.47
N GLU A 112 -13.82 19.86 -1.45
CA GLU A 112 -14.97 20.47 -2.14
C GLU A 112 -15.74 19.42 -2.95
N ARG A 113 -15.00 18.57 -3.66
CA ARG A 113 -15.53 17.46 -4.43
C ARG A 113 -15.75 16.19 -3.62
N SER A 114 -15.32 16.19 -2.35
CA SER A 114 -15.37 15.03 -1.44
C SER A 114 -14.73 13.80 -2.08
N VAL A 115 -13.48 13.97 -2.51
CA VAL A 115 -12.68 12.92 -3.13
C VAL A 115 -11.49 12.61 -2.24
N GLN A 116 -11.37 11.34 -1.86
CA GLN A 116 -10.18 10.77 -1.24
C GLN A 116 -9.68 9.61 -2.07
N PHE A 117 -8.49 9.77 -2.66
CA PHE A 117 -7.91 8.75 -3.52
C PHE A 117 -6.39 8.73 -3.37
N ALA A 118 -5.83 7.55 -3.17
CA ALA A 118 -4.40 7.35 -3.40
C ALA A 118 -4.17 6.01 -4.11
N ALA A 119 -3.10 5.94 -4.87
CA ALA A 119 -2.67 4.73 -5.53
C ALA A 119 -1.15 4.64 -5.66
N LEU A 120 -0.64 3.41 -5.69
CA LEU A 120 0.74 3.10 -6.10
C LEU A 120 0.82 1.73 -6.76
N GLU A 121 1.91 1.54 -7.49
CA GLU A 121 2.24 0.26 -8.12
C GLU A 121 3.36 -0.43 -7.33
N VAL A 122 3.23 -1.74 -7.11
CA VAL A 122 4.27 -2.61 -6.55
C VAL A 122 4.68 -3.63 -7.61
N ALA A 123 5.96 -3.68 -7.95
CA ALA A 123 6.49 -4.67 -8.88
C ALA A 123 6.67 -6.02 -8.16
N LEU A 124 5.90 -7.03 -8.57
CA LEU A 124 6.00 -8.38 -8.05
C LEU A 124 6.89 -9.26 -8.95
N PRO A 125 7.76 -10.10 -8.37
CA PRO A 125 8.68 -10.94 -9.14
C PRO A 125 7.91 -12.01 -9.94
N ALA A 126 8.46 -12.42 -11.08
CA ALA A 126 7.92 -13.53 -11.86
C ALA A 126 7.77 -14.81 -11.03
N GLY A 127 6.68 -15.56 -11.26
CA GLY A 127 6.41 -16.81 -10.53
C GLY A 127 5.79 -16.63 -9.15
N CYS A 128 5.63 -15.39 -8.65
CA CYS A 128 5.04 -15.15 -7.33
C CYS A 128 3.54 -15.41 -7.28
N LEU A 129 2.84 -15.37 -8.41
CA LEU A 129 1.40 -15.63 -8.50
C LEU A 129 1.18 -16.99 -9.16
N GLY A 130 0.30 -17.81 -8.58
CA GLY A 130 0.06 -19.18 -9.02
C GLY A 130 -0.29 -19.26 -10.51
N GLY A 131 0.57 -19.91 -11.29
CA GLY A 131 0.39 -20.06 -12.74
C GLY A 131 0.93 -18.92 -13.60
N TRP A 132 1.44 -17.83 -13.01
CA TRP A 132 1.96 -16.67 -13.74
C TRP A 132 3.49 -16.65 -13.77
N GLN A 133 4.07 -16.77 -14.96
CA GLN A 133 5.54 -16.82 -15.16
C GLN A 133 6.17 -15.46 -15.52
N LYS A 134 5.38 -14.39 -15.54
CA LYS A 134 5.85 -13.02 -15.82
C LYS A 134 5.82 -12.19 -14.55
N CYS A 135 6.61 -11.11 -14.52
CA CYS A 135 6.45 -10.09 -13.49
C CYS A 135 5.04 -9.47 -13.59
N VAL A 136 4.47 -9.16 -12.44
CA VAL A 136 3.12 -8.58 -12.33
C VAL A 136 3.23 -7.28 -11.56
N ARG A 137 2.47 -6.26 -11.95
CA ARG A 137 2.32 -5.04 -11.16
C ARG A 137 1.06 -5.15 -10.32
N TYR A 138 1.23 -5.07 -9.01
CA TYR A 138 0.12 -4.97 -8.07
C TYR A 138 -0.23 -3.50 -7.90
N VAL A 139 -1.50 -3.14 -8.10
CA VAL A 139 -1.96 -1.77 -7.87
C VAL A 139 -2.66 -1.70 -6.52
N SER A 140 -2.11 -0.91 -5.61
CA SER A 140 -2.67 -0.65 -4.28
C SER A 140 -3.47 0.64 -4.32
N TYR A 141 -4.67 0.64 -3.76
CA TYR A 141 -5.56 1.81 -3.68
C TYR A 141 -5.94 2.12 -2.23
N ARG A 142 -6.03 3.42 -1.91
CA ARG A 142 -6.61 3.93 -0.67
C ARG A 142 -8.04 4.42 -0.93
N GLY A 143 -8.97 3.98 -0.10
CA GLY A 143 -10.34 4.48 -0.06
C GLY A 143 -10.52 5.64 0.92
N THR A 144 -11.73 5.77 1.44
CA THR A 144 -12.14 6.80 2.40
C THR A 144 -11.55 6.58 3.79
N ASP A 145 -11.48 7.66 4.58
CA ASP A 145 -11.08 7.67 5.98
C ASP A 145 -12.22 8.15 6.91
N LEU A 146 -11.92 8.37 8.19
CA LEU A 146 -12.91 8.83 9.19
C LEU A 146 -13.28 10.31 9.09
N THR A 147 -12.80 11.04 8.09
CA THR A 147 -13.17 12.44 7.91
C THR A 147 -14.62 12.57 7.45
N LEU A 148 -15.22 13.75 7.67
CA LEU A 148 -16.57 14.04 7.17
C LEU A 148 -16.65 13.94 5.64
N ALA A 149 -15.56 14.24 4.93
CA ALA A 149 -15.46 14.07 3.49
C ALA A 149 -15.53 12.59 3.09
N GLY A 150 -14.80 11.72 3.80
CA GLY A 150 -14.86 10.26 3.61
C GLY A 150 -16.27 9.71 3.84
N TRP A 151 -16.92 10.08 4.94
CA TRP A 151 -18.32 9.70 5.20
C TRP A 151 -19.28 10.17 4.10
N ARG A 152 -19.10 11.39 3.59
CA ARG A 152 -19.92 11.90 2.49
C ARG A 152 -19.75 11.06 1.23
N GLU A 153 -18.52 10.72 0.87
CA GLU A 153 -18.21 9.85 -0.27
C GLU A 153 -18.80 8.44 -0.07
N ASP A 154 -18.73 7.89 1.14
CA ASP A 154 -19.34 6.58 1.47
C ASP A 154 -20.86 6.55 1.21
N PHE A 155 -21.57 7.64 1.53
CA PHE A 155 -23.01 7.74 1.22
C PHE A 155 -23.26 7.84 -0.30
N MET A 156 -22.40 8.56 -1.02
CA MET A 156 -22.51 8.73 -2.48
C MET A 156 -22.43 7.39 -3.23
N LEU A 157 -21.66 6.42 -2.72
CA LEU A 157 -21.57 5.06 -3.29
C LEU A 157 -22.94 4.38 -3.47
N SER A 158 -23.96 4.77 -2.69
CA SER A 158 -25.29 4.17 -2.78
C SER A 158 -26.14 4.70 -3.94
N PHE A 159 -25.79 5.83 -4.54
CA PHE A 159 -26.60 6.49 -5.58
C PHE A 159 -25.83 7.06 -6.76
N GLU A 160 -24.49 7.09 -6.75
CA GLU A 160 -23.69 7.54 -7.88
C GLU A 160 -22.29 6.89 -7.94
N VAL A 161 -21.62 7.07 -9.09
CA VAL A 161 -20.21 6.74 -9.23
C VAL A 161 -19.39 7.88 -8.63
N THR A 162 -18.57 7.59 -7.62
CA THR A 162 -17.83 8.63 -6.90
C THR A 162 -16.60 9.12 -7.66
N GLY A 163 -16.07 10.27 -7.25
CA GLY A 163 -14.82 10.79 -7.81
C GLY A 163 -13.64 9.84 -7.61
N ALA A 164 -13.51 9.18 -6.46
CA ALA A 164 -12.44 8.21 -6.25
C ALA A 164 -12.57 6.98 -7.17
N GLN A 165 -13.80 6.52 -7.46
CA GLN A 165 -14.01 5.42 -8.41
C GLN A 165 -13.60 5.79 -9.84
N LEU A 166 -13.89 7.02 -10.28
CA LEU A 166 -13.43 7.52 -11.57
C LEU A 166 -11.90 7.64 -11.63
N LEU A 167 -11.28 8.17 -10.57
CA LEU A 167 -9.82 8.26 -10.46
C LEU A 167 -9.15 6.87 -10.45
N ALA A 168 -9.73 5.89 -9.76
CA ALA A 168 -9.24 4.53 -9.73
C ALA A 168 -9.28 3.87 -11.11
N ARG A 169 -10.39 4.04 -11.85
CA ARG A 169 -10.50 3.60 -13.25
C ARG A 169 -9.41 4.25 -14.10
N ASP A 170 -9.33 5.58 -14.07
CA ASP A 170 -8.40 6.33 -14.92
C ASP A 170 -6.94 5.99 -14.60
N TYR A 171 -6.62 5.79 -13.32
CA TYR A 171 -5.30 5.33 -12.88
C TYR A 171 -4.99 3.95 -13.44
N LEU A 172 -5.91 3.00 -13.34
CA LEU A 172 -5.71 1.64 -13.86
C LEU A 172 -5.52 1.64 -15.38
N GLU A 173 -6.30 2.42 -16.12
CA GLU A 173 -6.15 2.56 -17.58
C GLU A 173 -4.74 3.06 -17.93
N ARG A 174 -4.25 4.11 -17.25
CA ARG A 174 -2.89 4.59 -17.44
C ARG A 174 -1.86 3.53 -17.08
N ALA A 175 -2.03 2.82 -15.96
CA ALA A 175 -1.14 1.75 -15.53
C ALA A 175 -1.06 0.60 -16.55
N LEU A 176 -2.18 0.25 -17.19
CA LEU A 176 -2.22 -0.77 -18.26
C LEU A 176 -1.51 -0.30 -19.53
N THR A 177 -1.58 0.99 -19.87
CA THR A 177 -0.87 1.53 -21.06
C THR A 177 0.64 1.65 -20.88
N ARG A 178 1.14 1.71 -19.64
CA ARG A 178 2.59 1.66 -19.32
C ARG A 178 3.16 0.23 -19.29
N ALA A 179 2.34 -0.80 -19.49
CA ALA A 179 2.70 -2.22 -19.35
C ALA A 179 3.42 -2.81 -20.56
#